data_AF-A0A536SP59-F1
#
_entry.id   AF-A0A536SP59-F1
#
_cell.length_a   1.000
_cell.length_b   1.000
_cell.length_c   1.000
_cell.angle_alpha   90.00
_cell.angle_beta   90.00
_cell.angle_gamma   90.00
#
_symmetry.space_group_name_H-M   'P 1'
#
loop_
_entity.id
_entity.type
_entity.pdbx_description
1 polymer ?
#
loop_
_entity_poly.entity_id
_entity_poly.type
_entity_poly.pdbx_seq_one_letter_code
_entity_poly.pdbx_strand_id
1 'polypeptide(L)'
;DTIPNLAAQRSGYLEAQLKAFKDGTRKAQSATSPTAIMNAIATQLSADDIANVAAYFASQPGATGAKSALLPNVAKTHVTFPEGYRESFTKYHTISFPATKQVRYYYANKTAVAAAKAGKPLPDGSVLFAEVYAAKLGADGKPVVGDDGFFVPEKLVAYTAMAREAGWGKDIPEMLRNENWNYAVFTTEKQQRPGVNQAECLGCHKPLDNVSYTFTLKQLAGAK
;
A
#
# COMPACT_ATOMS: atom_id res chain seq x y z
N ASP A 1 5.75 -0.87 -18.01
CA ASP A 1 4.60 -1.08 -17.10
C ASP A 1 4.23 -2.55 -17.21
N THR A 2 4.04 -3.28 -16.10
CA THR A 2 3.86 -4.75 -16.11
C THR A 2 2.39 -5.17 -15.93
N ILE A 3 1.47 -4.20 -15.82
CA ILE A 3 0.03 -4.44 -15.71
C ILE A 3 -0.56 -4.71 -17.11
N PRO A 4 -1.27 -5.84 -17.33
CA PRO A 4 -1.81 -6.17 -18.65
C PRO A 4 -2.97 -5.26 -19.02
N ASN A 5 -3.12 -5.00 -20.32
CA ASN A 5 -4.29 -4.30 -20.84
C ASN A 5 -5.53 -5.22 -20.81
N LEU A 6 -6.64 -4.72 -20.30
CA LEU A 6 -7.90 -5.46 -20.20
C LEU A 6 -8.91 -5.10 -21.29
N ALA A 7 -8.74 -3.97 -21.98
CA ALA A 7 -9.68 -3.50 -22.99
C ALA A 7 -9.66 -4.44 -24.21
N ALA A 8 -10.85 -4.75 -24.73
CA ALA A 8 -11.08 -5.72 -25.82
C ALA A 8 -10.57 -7.15 -25.54
N GLN A 9 -10.24 -7.48 -24.28
CA GLN A 9 -9.90 -8.85 -23.91
C GLN A 9 -11.16 -9.74 -23.92
N ARG A 10 -11.01 -11.04 -24.20
CA ARG A 10 -12.15 -11.96 -24.26
C ARG A 10 -12.84 -12.05 -22.90
N SER A 11 -14.16 -11.84 -22.85
CA SER A 11 -14.95 -11.90 -21.60
C SER A 11 -14.72 -13.21 -20.84
N GLY A 12 -14.82 -14.36 -21.50
CA GLY A 12 -14.60 -15.67 -20.86
C GLY A 12 -13.18 -15.84 -20.27
N TYR A 13 -12.17 -15.21 -20.86
CA TYR A 13 -10.83 -15.19 -20.27
C TYR A 13 -10.80 -14.32 -19.01
N LEU A 14 -11.36 -13.11 -19.05
CA LEU A 14 -11.42 -12.21 -17.91
C LEU A 14 -12.18 -12.82 -16.73
N GLU A 15 -13.34 -13.44 -16.97
CA GLU A 15 -14.11 -14.15 -15.95
C GLU A 15 -13.29 -15.28 -15.31
N ALA A 16 -12.63 -16.11 -16.13
CA ALA A 16 -11.83 -17.22 -15.64
C ALA A 16 -10.66 -16.72 -14.77
N GLN A 17 -10.00 -15.63 -15.16
CA GLN A 17 -8.92 -15.05 -14.36
C GLN A 17 -9.42 -14.46 -13.04
N LEU A 18 -10.55 -13.75 -13.04
CA LEU A 18 -11.16 -13.20 -11.82
C LEU A 18 -11.60 -14.32 -10.87
N LYS A 19 -12.20 -15.39 -11.39
CA LYS A 19 -12.53 -16.60 -10.61
C LYS A 19 -11.27 -17.23 -10.01
N ALA A 20 -10.20 -17.40 -10.80
CA ALA A 20 -8.92 -17.95 -10.32
C ALA A 20 -8.24 -17.06 -9.27
N PHE A 21 -8.41 -15.73 -9.33
CA PHE A 21 -7.94 -14.83 -8.27
C PHE A 21 -8.79 -14.96 -7.01
N LYS A 22 -10.11 -15.10 -7.16
CA LYS A 22 -11.06 -15.23 -6.05
C LYS A 22 -10.88 -16.54 -5.29
N ASP A 23 -10.70 -17.66 -5.99
CA ASP A 23 -10.55 -19.00 -5.40
C ASP A 23 -9.11 -19.32 -4.96
N GLY A 24 -8.14 -18.48 -5.31
CA GLY A 24 -6.75 -18.62 -4.92
C GLY A 24 -5.93 -19.55 -5.82
N THR A 25 -6.50 -20.11 -6.90
CA THR A 25 -5.77 -20.86 -7.94
C THR A 25 -4.66 -20.00 -8.54
N ARG A 26 -4.94 -18.70 -8.73
CA ARG A 26 -3.96 -17.68 -9.09
C ARG A 26 -3.61 -16.85 -7.85
N LYS A 27 -2.64 -17.34 -7.07
CA LYS A 27 -2.16 -16.67 -5.84
C LYS A 27 -0.98 -15.74 -6.06
N ALA A 28 -0.92 -14.69 -5.25
CA ALA A 28 0.27 -13.86 -5.12
C ALA A 28 1.44 -14.65 -4.52
N GLN A 29 2.65 -14.40 -5.02
CA GLN A 29 3.88 -15.02 -4.53
C GLN A 29 4.28 -14.49 -3.14
N SER A 30 3.88 -13.25 -2.84
CA SER A 30 4.03 -12.62 -1.52
C SER A 30 2.91 -11.59 -1.31
N ALA A 31 2.71 -11.18 -0.05
CA ALA A 31 1.77 -10.13 0.32
C ALA A 31 2.08 -8.76 -0.33
N THR A 32 3.29 -8.58 -0.86
CA THR A 32 3.73 -7.34 -1.51
C THR A 32 3.80 -7.44 -3.04
N SER A 33 3.38 -8.57 -3.62
CA SER A 33 3.33 -8.76 -5.08
C SER A 33 2.15 -7.98 -5.66
N PRO A 34 2.25 -7.36 -6.86
CA PRO A 34 1.12 -6.69 -7.51
C PRO A 34 -0.11 -7.58 -7.67
N THR A 35 0.10 -8.90 -7.81
CA THR A 35 -0.96 -9.91 -7.88
C THR A 35 -1.82 -9.96 -6.61
N ALA A 36 -1.25 -9.61 -5.44
CA ALA A 36 -1.98 -9.61 -4.16
C ALA A 36 -3.13 -8.61 -4.15
N ILE A 37 -2.98 -7.49 -4.86
CA ILE A 37 -4.05 -6.50 -5.04
C ILE A 37 -5.22 -7.14 -5.79
N MET A 38 -4.95 -7.90 -6.87
CA MET A 38 -6.01 -8.57 -7.63
C MET A 38 -6.73 -9.66 -6.81
N ASN A 39 -6.01 -10.42 -5.99
CA ASN A 39 -6.65 -11.36 -5.05
C ASN A 39 -7.58 -10.63 -4.06
N ALA A 40 -7.14 -9.49 -3.49
CA ALA A 40 -7.93 -8.69 -2.56
C ALA A 40 -9.20 -8.09 -3.21
N ILE A 41 -9.15 -7.71 -4.48
CA ILE A 41 -10.32 -7.21 -5.22
C ILE A 41 -11.25 -8.37 -5.60
N ALA A 42 -10.72 -9.43 -6.21
CA ALA A 42 -11.54 -10.53 -6.72
C ALA A 42 -12.31 -11.27 -5.62
N THR A 43 -11.76 -11.34 -4.40
CA THR A 43 -12.44 -11.94 -3.25
C THR A 43 -13.72 -11.19 -2.85
N GLN A 44 -13.81 -9.89 -3.12
CA GLN A 44 -14.99 -9.06 -2.83
C GLN A 44 -16.09 -9.15 -3.90
N LEU A 45 -15.78 -9.64 -5.12
CA LEU A 45 -16.74 -9.67 -6.23
C LEU A 45 -17.71 -10.83 -6.11
N SER A 46 -19.01 -10.59 -6.34
CA SER A 46 -19.98 -11.67 -6.58
C SER A 46 -19.75 -12.33 -7.95
N ALA A 47 -20.45 -13.43 -8.22
CA ALA A 47 -20.40 -14.07 -9.54
C ALA A 47 -20.91 -13.14 -10.65
N ASP A 48 -21.98 -12.39 -10.35
CA ASP A 48 -22.56 -11.41 -11.27
C ASP A 48 -21.63 -10.22 -11.49
N ASP A 49 -20.95 -9.74 -10.44
CA ASP A 49 -19.93 -8.70 -10.59
C ASP A 49 -18.79 -9.15 -11.49
N ILE A 50 -18.32 -10.39 -11.34
CA ILE A 50 -17.27 -10.95 -12.20
C ILE A 50 -17.71 -10.95 -13.67
N ALA A 51 -18.94 -11.41 -13.95
CA ALA A 51 -19.50 -11.42 -15.30
C ALA A 51 -19.64 -10.01 -15.87
N ASN A 52 -20.17 -9.07 -15.08
CA ASN A 52 -20.36 -7.68 -15.49
C ASN A 52 -19.04 -6.95 -15.76
N VAL A 53 -18.04 -7.13 -14.90
CA VAL A 53 -16.70 -6.54 -15.07
C VAL A 53 -16.03 -7.11 -16.33
N ALA A 54 -16.11 -8.42 -16.55
CA ALA A 54 -15.56 -9.04 -17.75
C ALA A 54 -16.24 -8.54 -19.03
N ALA A 55 -17.57 -8.46 -19.04
CA ALA A 55 -18.34 -7.93 -20.16
C ALA A 55 -17.98 -6.47 -20.46
N TYR A 56 -17.88 -5.64 -19.42
CA TYR A 56 -17.52 -4.23 -19.57
C TYR A 56 -16.13 -4.03 -20.20
N PHE A 57 -15.11 -4.75 -19.72
CA PHE A 57 -13.74 -4.62 -20.26
C PHE A 57 -13.64 -5.21 -21.67
N ALA A 58 -14.36 -6.31 -21.95
CA ALA A 58 -14.43 -6.89 -23.28
C ALA A 58 -15.09 -5.96 -24.31
N SER A 59 -16.05 -5.13 -23.89
CA SER A 59 -16.72 -4.17 -24.76
C SER A 59 -15.93 -2.87 -24.99
N GLN A 60 -14.83 -2.65 -24.25
CA GLN A 60 -14.02 -1.45 -24.46
C GLN A 60 -13.27 -1.53 -25.80
N PRO A 61 -13.08 -0.39 -26.50
CA PRO A 61 -12.20 -0.35 -27.65
C PRO A 61 -10.79 -0.84 -27.31
N GLY A 62 -10.18 -1.63 -28.20
CA GLY A 62 -8.81 -2.09 -28.01
C GLY A 62 -7.85 -0.92 -27.80
N ALA A 63 -7.04 -0.99 -26.75
CA ALA A 63 -6.22 0.16 -26.36
C ALA A 63 -5.03 0.35 -27.32
N THR A 64 -4.88 1.55 -27.85
CA THR A 64 -3.69 2.01 -28.61
C THR A 64 -2.57 2.51 -27.69
N GLY A 65 -2.42 1.91 -26.50
CA GLY A 65 -1.38 2.28 -25.53
C GLY A 65 -1.75 3.43 -24.57
N ALA A 66 -2.98 3.94 -24.58
CA ALA A 66 -3.43 4.95 -23.63
C ALA A 66 -3.62 4.38 -22.22
N LYS A 67 -3.07 5.06 -21.20
CA LYS A 67 -3.37 4.77 -19.79
C LYS A 67 -4.69 5.43 -19.41
N SER A 68 -5.55 4.70 -18.70
CA SER A 68 -6.76 5.29 -18.11
C SER A 68 -6.36 6.37 -17.11
N ALA A 69 -7.13 7.46 -17.08
CA ALA A 69 -6.99 8.47 -16.04
C ALA A 69 -7.25 7.85 -14.66
N LEU A 70 -6.52 8.33 -13.65
CA LEU A 70 -6.77 7.92 -12.27
C LEU A 70 -8.12 8.48 -11.81
N LEU A 71 -8.86 7.68 -11.04
CA LEU A 71 -10.08 8.15 -10.41
C LEU A 71 -9.73 9.30 -9.43
N PRO A 72 -10.34 10.50 -9.56
CA PRO A 72 -9.91 11.68 -8.80
C PRO A 72 -9.92 11.49 -7.27
N ASN A 73 -10.88 10.72 -6.78
CA ASN A 73 -11.10 10.46 -5.36
C ASN A 73 -10.07 9.52 -4.71
N VAL A 74 -9.29 8.77 -5.50
CA VAL A 74 -8.14 7.98 -4.99
C VAL A 74 -6.80 8.58 -5.41
N ALA A 75 -6.80 9.52 -6.35
CA ALA A 75 -5.61 10.29 -6.72
C ALA A 75 -5.22 11.34 -5.65
N LYS A 76 -6.19 11.83 -4.86
CA LYS A 76 -5.96 12.86 -3.83
C LYS A 76 -5.91 12.25 -2.42
N THR A 77 -4.79 12.45 -1.73
CA THR A 77 -4.63 12.05 -0.32
C THR A 77 -4.78 13.23 0.62
N HIS A 78 -5.44 13.01 1.75
CA HIS A 78 -5.52 13.99 2.84
C HIS A 78 -4.26 14.01 3.73
N VAL A 79 -3.37 13.01 3.60
CA VAL A 79 -2.19 12.91 4.45
C VAL A 79 -1.19 14.02 4.13
N THR A 80 -0.85 14.82 5.13
CA THR A 80 0.22 15.82 5.07
C THR A 80 1.53 15.26 5.60
N PHE A 81 2.66 15.84 5.21
CA PHE A 81 3.95 15.46 5.76
C PHE A 81 3.97 15.75 7.28
N PRO A 82 4.30 14.78 8.15
CA PRO A 82 4.33 15.00 9.60
C PRO A 82 5.62 15.73 9.99
N GLU A 83 5.61 17.06 9.94
CA GLU A 83 6.76 17.86 10.41
C GLU A 83 7.07 17.57 11.88
N GLY A 84 8.35 17.59 12.25
CA GLY A 84 8.80 17.29 13.61
C GLY A 84 8.63 15.82 14.05
N TYR A 85 8.44 14.89 13.12
CA TYR A 85 8.29 13.46 13.46
C TYR A 85 9.55 12.88 14.13
N ARG A 86 10.74 13.42 13.85
CA ARG A 86 12.00 12.90 14.42
C ARG A 86 12.03 13.09 15.94
N GLU A 87 11.43 14.16 16.43
CA GLU A 87 11.36 14.52 17.84
C GLU A 87 10.12 13.96 18.52
N SER A 88 9.00 13.88 17.79
CA SER A 88 7.68 13.58 18.37
C SER A 88 7.18 12.15 18.15
N PHE A 89 7.73 11.41 17.17
CA PHE A 89 7.29 10.04 16.87
C PHE A 89 8.27 9.02 17.43
N THR A 90 7.75 7.85 17.80
CA THR A 90 8.55 6.71 18.23
C THR A 90 8.98 5.90 17.01
N LYS A 91 10.29 5.76 16.78
CA LYS A 91 10.81 4.74 15.85
C LYS A 91 10.57 3.36 16.47
N TYR A 92 9.76 2.53 15.82
CA TYR A 92 9.33 1.25 16.39
C TYR A 92 9.74 0.03 15.56
N HIS A 93 10.12 0.20 14.30
CA HIS A 93 10.47 -0.93 13.46
C HIS A 93 11.45 -0.56 12.33
N THR A 94 12.25 -1.54 11.91
CA THR A 94 13.13 -1.47 10.74
C THR A 94 12.82 -2.68 9.88
N ILE A 95 12.73 -2.49 8.56
CA ILE A 95 12.53 -3.59 7.61
C ILE A 95 13.50 -3.43 6.44
N SER A 96 14.20 -4.51 6.11
CA SER A 96 14.99 -4.63 4.89
C SER A 96 14.15 -5.25 3.77
N PHE A 97 14.20 -4.67 2.58
CA PHE A 97 13.47 -5.10 1.39
C PHE A 97 14.47 -5.56 0.32
N PRO A 98 14.82 -6.87 0.28
CA PRO A 98 15.81 -7.42 -0.65
C PRO A 98 15.48 -7.15 -2.11
N ALA A 99 14.21 -7.31 -2.50
CA ALA A 99 13.76 -7.17 -3.88
C ALA A 99 14.01 -5.77 -4.47
N THR A 100 13.91 -4.73 -3.63
CA THR A 100 14.12 -3.34 -4.05
C THR A 100 15.44 -2.75 -3.56
N LYS A 101 16.28 -3.56 -2.88
CA LYS A 101 17.53 -3.11 -2.23
C LYS A 101 17.32 -1.86 -1.36
N GLN A 102 16.28 -1.89 -0.53
CA GLN A 102 15.90 -0.78 0.35
C GLN A 102 15.90 -1.19 1.82
N VAL A 103 16.08 -0.22 2.70
CA VAL A 103 15.77 -0.32 4.13
C VAL A 103 14.80 0.79 4.50
N ARG A 104 13.85 0.48 5.39
CA ARG A 104 12.86 1.44 5.85
C ARG A 104 12.86 1.52 7.37
N TYR A 105 12.77 2.74 7.87
CA TYR A 105 12.63 3.05 9.29
C TYR A 105 11.22 3.53 9.55
N TYR A 106 10.51 2.84 10.43
CA TYR A 106 9.11 3.09 10.72
C TYR A 106 8.95 3.82 12.04
N TYR A 107 8.13 4.85 12.00
CA TYR A 107 7.81 5.79 13.06
C TYR A 107 6.29 5.84 13.25
N ALA A 108 5.84 6.08 14.46
CA ALA A 108 4.42 6.28 14.75
C ALA A 108 4.23 7.36 15.80
N ASN A 109 3.14 8.12 15.70
CA ASN A 109 2.81 9.12 16.69
C ASN A 109 2.33 8.48 18.01
N LYS A 110 2.32 9.28 19.07
CA LYS A 110 1.93 8.83 20.43
C LYS A 110 0.54 8.19 20.45
N THR A 111 -0.42 8.72 19.69
CA THR A 111 -1.79 8.18 19.56
C THR A 111 -1.77 6.74 19.08
N ALA A 112 -1.07 6.46 17.97
CA ALA A 112 -1.00 5.13 17.40
C ALA A 112 -0.26 4.15 18.32
N VAL A 113 0.87 4.58 18.92
CA VAL A 113 1.65 3.76 19.86
C VAL A 113 0.81 3.37 21.08
N ALA A 114 0.09 4.33 21.68
CA ALA A 114 -0.72 4.08 22.87
C ALA A 114 -1.88 3.10 22.59
N ALA A 115 -2.57 3.26 21.46
CA ALA A 115 -3.64 2.35 21.05
C ALA A 115 -3.14 0.92 20.80
N ALA A 116 -2.03 0.78 20.06
CA ALA A 116 -1.42 -0.52 19.77
C ALA A 116 -0.98 -1.24 21.06
N LYS A 117 -0.30 -0.53 21.98
CA LYS A 117 0.11 -1.08 23.29
C LYS A 117 -1.09 -1.54 24.13
N ALA A 118 -2.23 -0.87 24.01
CA ALA A 118 -3.47 -1.25 24.68
C ALA A 118 -4.23 -2.38 23.97
N GLY A 119 -3.71 -2.94 22.88
CA GLY A 119 -4.38 -3.96 22.08
C GLY A 119 -5.64 -3.45 21.37
N LYS A 120 -5.76 -2.14 21.17
CA LYS A 120 -6.92 -1.49 20.54
C LYS A 120 -6.64 -1.22 19.05
N PRO A 121 -7.69 -1.18 18.21
CA PRO A 121 -7.58 -0.61 16.88
C PRO A 121 -7.02 0.81 16.93
N LEU A 122 -6.24 1.19 15.91
CA LEU A 122 -5.67 2.52 15.82
C LEU A 122 -6.77 3.54 15.51
N PRO A 123 -6.98 4.56 16.36
CA PRO A 123 -8.07 5.53 16.21
C PRO A 123 -7.73 6.66 15.22
N ASP A 124 -8.73 7.47 14.87
CA ASP A 124 -8.52 8.74 14.17
C ASP A 124 -7.48 9.61 14.92
N GLY A 125 -6.66 10.34 14.16
CA GLY A 125 -5.44 10.99 14.64
C GLY A 125 -4.21 10.08 14.68
N SER A 126 -4.31 8.79 14.33
CA SER A 126 -3.14 7.92 14.20
C SER A 126 -2.34 8.21 12.94
N VAL A 127 -1.01 8.26 13.08
CA VAL A 127 -0.07 8.40 11.95
C VAL A 127 1.01 7.35 12.06
N LEU A 128 1.20 6.59 10.97
CA LEU A 128 2.36 5.72 10.75
C LEU A 128 3.15 6.31 9.59
N PHE A 129 4.45 6.49 9.81
CA PHE A 129 5.35 7.17 8.90
C PHE A 129 6.59 6.31 8.68
N ALA A 130 7.16 6.32 7.48
CA ALA A 130 8.40 5.63 7.22
C ALA A 130 9.32 6.44 6.33
N GLU A 131 10.60 6.40 6.67
CA GLU A 131 11.68 6.83 5.80
C GLU A 131 12.09 5.66 4.92
N VAL A 132 12.32 5.92 3.62
CA VAL A 132 12.75 4.91 2.67
C VAL A 132 14.16 5.25 2.21
N TYR A 133 15.11 4.36 2.48
CA TYR A 133 16.50 4.50 2.06
C TYR A 133 16.84 3.44 1.01
N ALA A 134 17.61 3.83 0.00
CA ALA A 134 18.43 2.88 -0.75
C ALA A 134 19.49 2.30 0.18
N ALA A 135 19.69 0.98 0.12
CA ALA A 135 20.71 0.30 0.90
C ALA A 135 22.10 0.51 0.26
N LYS A 136 23.13 0.66 1.10
CA LYS A 136 24.53 0.62 0.68
C LYS A 136 24.80 -0.71 0.01
N LEU A 137 25.45 -0.69 -1.16
CA LEU A 137 25.82 -1.89 -1.89
C LEU A 137 27.29 -2.23 -1.70
N GLY A 138 27.59 -3.51 -1.54
CA GLY A 138 28.95 -4.05 -1.60
C GLY A 138 29.49 -4.09 -3.03
N ALA A 139 30.76 -4.46 -3.18
CA ALA A 139 31.40 -4.63 -4.49
C ALA A 139 30.70 -5.70 -5.36
N ASP A 140 29.97 -6.64 -4.73
CA ASP A 140 29.17 -7.67 -5.40
C ASP A 140 27.76 -7.20 -5.81
N GLY A 141 27.45 -5.91 -5.58
CA GLY A 141 26.14 -5.32 -5.88
C GLY A 141 25.01 -5.74 -4.95
N LYS A 142 25.30 -6.45 -3.85
CA LYS A 142 24.32 -6.83 -2.83
C LYS A 142 24.26 -5.80 -1.70
N PRO A 143 23.10 -5.63 -1.04
CA PRO A 143 23.00 -4.79 0.14
C PRO A 143 23.96 -5.24 1.25
N VAL A 144 24.68 -4.28 1.83
CA VAL A 144 25.49 -4.49 3.03
C VAL A 144 24.55 -4.64 4.22
N VAL A 145 24.73 -5.69 5.01
CA VAL A 145 24.01 -5.92 6.27
C VAL A 145 24.84 -5.35 7.43
N GLY A 146 24.22 -4.53 8.27
CA GLY A 146 24.84 -3.98 9.47
C GLY A 146 24.78 -4.94 10.65
N ASP A 147 25.41 -4.55 11.76
CA ASP A 147 25.47 -5.35 12.99
C ASP A 147 24.09 -5.57 13.64
N ASP A 148 23.10 -4.74 13.30
CA ASP A 148 21.70 -4.85 13.73
C ASP A 148 20.89 -5.86 12.90
N GLY A 149 21.52 -6.51 11.91
CA GLY A 149 20.90 -7.50 11.03
C GLY A 149 20.04 -6.90 9.91
N PHE A 150 19.99 -5.57 9.77
CA PHE A 150 19.29 -4.89 8.68
C PHE A 150 20.27 -4.34 7.65
N PHE A 151 19.77 -3.99 6.46
CA PHE A 151 20.61 -3.33 5.46
C PHE A 151 21.06 -1.96 5.94
N VAL A 152 22.33 -1.63 5.68
CA VAL A 152 22.89 -0.31 5.98
C VAL A 152 22.28 0.73 5.03
N PRO A 153 21.67 1.82 5.54
CA PRO A 153 21.14 2.88 4.68
C PRO A 153 22.29 3.66 4.02
N GLU A 154 22.10 4.07 2.78
CA GLU A 154 23.05 4.94 2.05
C GLU A 154 22.43 6.28 1.69
N LYS A 155 21.26 6.25 1.04
CA LYS A 155 20.62 7.45 0.50
C LYS A 155 19.12 7.43 0.77
N LEU A 156 18.59 8.49 1.38
CA LEU A 156 17.15 8.69 1.49
C LEU A 156 16.56 8.89 0.09
N VAL A 157 15.49 8.16 -0.25
CA VAL A 157 14.87 8.21 -1.59
C VAL A 157 13.42 8.68 -1.57
N ALA A 158 12.71 8.49 -0.46
CA ALA A 158 11.31 8.92 -0.30
C ALA A 158 10.88 8.79 1.18
N TYR A 159 9.67 9.26 1.45
CA TYR A 159 8.93 8.91 2.66
C TYR A 159 7.59 8.29 2.29
N THR A 160 7.04 7.46 3.17
CA THR A 160 5.67 6.95 3.02
C THR A 160 4.91 7.18 4.32
N ALA A 161 3.62 7.49 4.22
CA ALA A 161 2.77 7.67 5.39
C ALA A 161 1.41 7.01 5.17
N MET A 162 0.83 6.52 6.27
CA MET A 162 -0.60 6.30 6.38
C MET A 162 -1.10 7.03 7.60
N ALA A 163 -2.22 7.73 7.45
CA ALA A 163 -2.87 8.48 8.52
C ALA A 163 -4.38 8.34 8.38
N ARG A 164 -5.07 8.46 9.51
CA ARG A 164 -6.54 8.45 9.55
C ARG A 164 -7.06 9.62 10.34
N GLU A 165 -8.15 10.21 9.86
CA GLU A 165 -8.88 11.27 10.54
C GLU A 165 -10.37 11.20 10.18
N ALA A 166 -11.23 11.69 11.06
CA ALA A 166 -12.67 11.58 10.91
C ALA A 166 -13.15 12.10 9.55
N GLY A 167 -13.78 11.22 8.77
CA GLY A 167 -14.41 11.56 7.50
C GLY A 167 -13.52 11.47 6.25
N TRP A 168 -12.22 11.19 6.40
CA TRP A 168 -11.30 11.05 5.26
C TRP A 168 -11.61 9.87 4.33
N GLY A 169 -12.44 8.92 4.79
CA GLY A 169 -12.87 7.77 3.99
C GLY A 169 -14.05 8.04 3.06
N LYS A 170 -14.79 9.13 3.25
CA LYS A 170 -16.12 9.34 2.65
C LYS A 170 -16.07 9.34 1.11
N ASP A 171 -15.03 9.91 0.55
CA ASP A 171 -14.88 10.05 -0.90
C ASP A 171 -14.28 8.79 -1.56
N ILE A 172 -13.73 7.86 -0.77
CA ILE A 172 -13.13 6.62 -1.27
C ILE A 172 -14.26 5.61 -1.56
N PRO A 173 -14.27 4.92 -2.73
CA PRO A 173 -15.27 3.90 -3.03
C PRO A 173 -15.23 2.76 -2.01
N GLU A 174 -16.39 2.25 -1.60
CA GLU A 174 -16.52 1.25 -0.53
C GLU A 174 -15.63 0.01 -0.73
N MET A 175 -15.53 -0.48 -1.97
CA MET A 175 -14.70 -1.63 -2.34
C MET A 175 -13.19 -1.41 -2.05
N LEU A 176 -12.73 -0.16 -2.06
CA LEU A 176 -11.34 0.21 -1.74
C LEU A 176 -11.20 0.84 -0.36
N ARG A 177 -12.30 1.28 0.26
CA ARG A 177 -12.27 2.08 1.48
C ARG A 177 -11.68 1.29 2.64
N ASN A 178 -10.64 1.85 3.26
CA ASN A 178 -10.01 1.36 4.48
C ASN A 178 -10.44 2.23 5.65
N GLU A 179 -11.74 2.26 5.97
CA GLU A 179 -12.32 3.25 6.88
C GLU A 179 -11.89 4.68 6.51
N ASN A 180 -11.28 5.40 7.45
CA ASN A 180 -10.76 6.76 7.31
C ASN A 180 -9.28 6.82 6.91
N TRP A 181 -8.62 5.69 6.63
CA TRP A 181 -7.21 5.67 6.27
C TRP A 181 -6.97 6.28 4.89
N ASN A 182 -5.97 7.15 4.83
CA ASN A 182 -5.40 7.68 3.60
C ASN A 182 -3.90 7.35 3.59
N TYR A 183 -3.34 7.33 2.38
CA TYR A 183 -1.96 6.92 2.13
C TYR A 183 -1.25 7.98 1.31
N ALA A 184 0.04 8.18 1.58
CA ALA A 184 0.85 9.13 0.82
C ALA A 184 2.28 8.63 0.65
N VAL A 185 2.89 9.06 -0.45
CA VAL A 185 4.33 9.00 -0.67
C VAL A 185 4.81 10.42 -0.82
N PHE A 186 5.90 10.77 -0.14
CA PHE A 186 6.52 12.08 -0.23
C PHE A 186 7.91 11.98 -0.87
N THR A 187 8.30 13.01 -1.59
CA THR A 187 9.67 13.16 -2.11
C THR A 187 10.64 13.50 -0.97
N THR A 188 11.94 13.52 -1.28
CA THR A 188 12.98 13.93 -0.32
C THR A 188 12.83 15.37 0.15
N GLU A 189 12.16 16.21 -0.64
CA GLU A 189 11.78 17.60 -0.36
C GLU A 189 10.47 17.70 0.44
N LYS A 190 9.97 16.57 0.97
CA LYS A 190 8.77 16.46 1.81
C LYS A 190 7.46 16.84 1.13
N GLN A 191 7.46 16.95 -0.19
CA GLN A 191 6.25 17.22 -0.97
C GLN A 191 5.53 15.93 -1.32
N GLN A 192 4.20 15.94 -1.40
CA GLN A 192 3.46 14.79 -1.92
C GLN A 192 3.97 14.45 -3.33
N ARG A 193 4.31 13.18 -3.56
CA ARG A 193 4.85 12.73 -4.83
C ARG A 193 3.75 12.77 -5.89
N PRO A 194 3.95 13.50 -7.00
CA PRO A 194 2.95 13.59 -8.05
C PRO A 194 2.73 12.23 -8.74
N GLY A 195 1.49 11.97 -9.16
CA GLY A 195 1.12 10.76 -9.90
C GLY A 195 0.97 9.49 -9.06
N VAL A 196 1.03 9.58 -7.73
CA VAL A 196 0.76 8.44 -6.84
C VAL A 196 -0.74 8.18 -6.76
N ASN A 197 -1.13 6.94 -7.01
CA ASN A 197 -2.51 6.48 -6.89
C ASN A 197 -2.72 5.74 -5.55
N GLN A 198 -3.59 6.25 -4.69
CA GLN A 198 -3.87 5.56 -3.42
C GLN A 198 -4.57 4.22 -3.60
N ALA A 199 -5.21 3.95 -4.74
CA ALA A 199 -5.90 2.68 -4.95
C ALA A 199 -4.98 1.46 -4.75
N GLU A 200 -3.70 1.58 -5.08
CA GLU A 200 -2.71 0.53 -4.84
C GLU A 200 -2.46 0.31 -3.34
N CYS A 201 -2.31 1.40 -2.58
CA CYS A 201 -2.15 1.33 -1.13
C CYS A 201 -3.42 0.80 -0.46
N LEU A 202 -4.57 1.35 -0.83
CA LEU A 202 -5.89 0.95 -0.34
C LEU A 202 -6.12 -0.54 -0.57
N GLY A 203 -5.95 -1.01 -1.81
CA GLY A 203 -6.15 -2.42 -2.16
C GLY A 203 -5.18 -3.37 -1.46
N CYS A 204 -3.91 -3.00 -1.31
CA CYS A 204 -2.92 -3.83 -0.60
C CYS A 204 -3.20 -3.91 0.90
N HIS A 205 -3.67 -2.81 1.51
CA HIS A 205 -3.97 -2.75 2.94
C HIS A 205 -5.39 -3.22 3.28
N LYS A 206 -6.32 -3.29 2.30
CA LYS A 206 -7.73 -3.66 2.50
C LYS A 206 -7.93 -4.99 3.23
N PRO A 207 -7.17 -6.07 2.96
CA PRO A 207 -7.33 -7.35 3.66
C PRO A 207 -6.89 -7.35 5.13
N LEU A 208 -6.36 -6.22 5.64
CA LEU A 208 -5.82 -6.08 6.99
C LEU A 208 -6.78 -5.33 7.93
N ASP A 209 -8.09 -5.35 7.64
CA ASP A 209 -9.12 -4.67 8.42
C ASP A 209 -9.08 -5.01 9.91
N ASN A 210 -8.84 -6.29 10.24
CA ASN A 210 -8.70 -6.79 11.60
C ASN A 210 -7.44 -6.33 12.35
N VAL A 211 -6.48 -5.70 11.66
CA VAL A 211 -5.25 -5.16 12.23
C VAL A 211 -5.05 -3.69 11.88
N SER A 212 -6.16 -2.92 11.86
CA SER A 212 -6.15 -1.48 11.57
C SER A 212 -5.50 -1.13 10.23
N TYR A 213 -5.69 -1.99 9.24
CA TYR A 213 -5.15 -1.83 7.91
C TYR A 213 -3.62 -1.70 7.87
N THR A 214 -2.87 -2.25 8.85
CA THR A 214 -1.40 -2.14 8.87
C THR A 214 -0.70 -3.49 9.06
N PHE A 215 0.38 -3.69 8.31
CA PHE A 215 1.21 -4.90 8.39
C PHE A 215 2.06 -4.96 9.67
N THR A 216 2.16 -3.86 10.42
CA THR A 216 3.13 -3.70 11.51
C THR A 216 2.49 -3.47 12.87
N LEU A 217 1.18 -3.73 13.04
CA LEU A 217 0.47 -3.49 14.30
C LEU A 217 1.14 -4.20 15.49
N LYS A 218 1.58 -5.45 15.29
CA LYS A 218 2.26 -6.24 16.32
C LYS A 218 3.58 -5.60 16.75
N GLN A 219 4.39 -5.13 15.81
CA GLN A 219 5.66 -4.48 16.08
C GLN A 219 5.44 -3.11 16.76
N LEU A 220 4.40 -2.38 16.34
CA LEU A 220 4.02 -1.12 16.96
C LEU A 220 3.59 -1.30 18.43
N ALA A 221 2.84 -2.35 18.73
CA ALA A 221 2.47 -2.69 20.12
C ALA A 221 3.71 -3.01 21.00
N GLY A 222 4.80 -3.50 20.39
CA GLY A 222 6.07 -3.76 21.07
C GLY A 222 7.06 -2.58 21.09
N ALA A 223 6.66 -1.38 20.63
CA ALA A 223 7.53 -0.22 20.60
C ALA A 223 8.07 0.11 22.00
N LYS A 224 9.38 0.36 22.13
CA LYS A 224 9.99 0.79 23.38
C LYS A 224 9.76 2.27 23.60
#